data_AF-A0A6L6AAE5-F1
#
_entry.id   AF-A0A6L6AAE5-F1
#
_cell.length_a   1.000
_cell.length_b   1.000
_cell.length_c   1.000
_cell.angle_alpha   90.00
_cell.angle_beta   90.00
_cell.angle_gamma   90.00
#
_symmetry.space_group_name_H-M   'P 1'
#
loop_
_entity.id
_entity.type
_entity.pdbx_description
1 polymer ?
#
loop_
_entity_poly.entity_id
_entity_poly.type
_entity_poly.pdbx_seq_one_letter_code
_entity_poly.pdbx_strand_id
1 'polypeptide(L)'
;MNLTPGQLYFINEQDVHTGARTNYYKIGIVRDAAERDSKNRLLEHQTGNPRKLCIVESLNMPAVEAIETNLHYLFARNRVMGEWMQFTESELQTAIAKAKDLAAEMSNNIDDFKRAEALKDQISNGQVISASEEATELYGTIQDLKEVLDSCDSALEKYDDYLYEAIELGIDVSGKAKIQERAGAKKFDEKLFASTYPDLYKKYTSSSFPVRGSFRLKAAKEWDIDLSAINQDQVELLAQFIESLDGADHSMDTGFTLHELHLGVLEIKKYAEWNIDIANVKLRVITGEAEGIEGICTWKREAKEVVTFDKQNLQSDHPEEYLACVVQAAGTKALIVEPKAAGN
;
A
#
# COMPACT_ATOMS: atom_id res chain seq x y z
N MET A 1 5.94 -1.65 5.53
CA MET A 1 6.33 -0.33 4.98
C MET A 1 7.68 -0.31 4.24
N ASN A 2 7.82 0.48 3.17
CA ASN A 2 9.09 0.81 2.50
C ASN A 2 9.70 2.06 3.16
N LEU A 3 10.95 1.97 3.65
CA LEU A 3 11.65 3.03 4.40
C LEU A 3 12.60 3.86 3.52
N THR A 4 12.43 3.84 2.20
CA THR A 4 13.29 4.58 1.29
C THR A 4 13.14 6.09 1.53
N PRO A 5 14.21 6.82 1.89
CA PRO A 5 14.16 8.26 2.06
C PRO A 5 14.12 8.99 0.71
N GLY A 6 13.66 10.24 0.73
CA GLY A 6 13.52 11.04 -0.48
C GLY A 6 12.88 12.40 -0.25
N GLN A 7 12.52 13.06 -1.35
CA GLN A 7 11.80 14.32 -1.35
C GLN A 7 10.35 14.14 -1.80
N LEU A 8 9.42 14.65 -1.01
CA LEU A 8 8.03 14.87 -1.41
C LEU A 8 7.90 16.32 -1.90
N TYR A 9 7.25 16.53 -3.04
CA TYR A 9 7.02 17.87 -3.58
C TYR A 9 5.55 18.11 -3.92
N PHE A 10 5.17 19.37 -3.85
CA PHE A 10 3.91 19.91 -4.34
C PHE A 10 4.23 20.82 -5.53
N ILE A 11 3.71 20.50 -6.71
CA ILE A 11 3.88 21.32 -7.92
C ILE A 11 2.52 21.86 -8.34
N ASN A 12 2.46 23.12 -8.74
CA ASN A 12 1.27 23.69 -9.37
C ASN A 12 1.58 24.21 -10.78
N GLU A 13 0.53 24.55 -11.52
CA GLU A 13 0.65 25.10 -12.87
C GLU A 13 0.42 26.61 -12.89
N GLN A 14 1.17 27.29 -13.76
CA GLN A 14 1.03 28.71 -14.05
C GLN A 14 0.83 28.92 -15.55
N ASP A 15 -0.19 29.72 -15.90
CA ASP A 15 -0.38 30.22 -17.25
C ASP A 15 0.74 31.18 -17.63
N VAL A 16 1.42 30.92 -18.76
CA VAL A 16 2.57 31.70 -19.21
C VAL A 16 2.18 33.09 -19.71
N HIS A 17 0.96 33.27 -20.24
CA HIS A 17 0.49 34.52 -20.81
C HIS A 17 -0.14 35.43 -19.74
N THR A 18 -0.96 34.86 -18.85
CA THR A 18 -1.69 35.64 -17.84
C THR A 18 -0.97 35.68 -16.50
N GLY A 19 -0.03 34.76 -16.25
CA GLY A 19 0.62 34.59 -14.96
C GLY A 19 -0.27 33.96 -13.88
N ALA A 20 -1.54 33.64 -14.20
CA ALA A 20 -2.48 33.05 -13.25
C ALA A 20 -2.06 31.62 -12.87
N ARG A 21 -2.23 31.27 -11.60
CA ARG A 21 -1.96 29.93 -11.07
C ARG A 21 -3.25 29.13 -10.97
N THR A 22 -3.18 27.84 -11.27
CA THR A 22 -4.29 26.91 -11.07
C THR A 22 -4.35 26.44 -9.63
N ASN A 23 -5.52 25.97 -9.21
CA ASN A 23 -5.73 25.26 -7.94
C ASN A 23 -5.45 23.75 -8.04
N TYR A 24 -4.86 23.31 -9.15
CA TYR A 24 -4.40 21.93 -9.32
C TYR A 24 -2.95 21.80 -8.85
N TYR A 25 -2.73 20.81 -7.99
CA TYR A 25 -1.45 20.51 -7.38
C TYR A 25 -1.11 19.04 -7.59
N LYS A 26 0.08 18.77 -8.08
CA LYS A 26 0.66 17.43 -8.14
C LYS A 26 1.40 17.16 -6.83
N ILE A 27 1.06 16.05 -6.17
CA ILE A 27 1.84 15.51 -5.06
C ILE A 27 2.69 14.39 -5.62
N GLY A 28 4.01 14.52 -5.59
CA GLY A 28 4.91 13.51 -6.13
C GLY A 28 6.22 13.39 -5.37
N ILE A 29 7.03 12.40 -5.75
CA ILE A 29 8.25 12.05 -5.02
C ILE A 29 9.51 11.98 -5.88
N VAL A 30 10.66 12.05 -5.21
CA VAL A 30 11.98 11.66 -5.71
C VAL A 30 12.68 10.85 -4.62
N ARG A 31 13.20 9.68 -4.94
CA ARG A 31 13.98 8.86 -3.99
C ARG A 31 15.41 9.39 -3.92
N ASP A 32 16.04 9.40 -2.75
CA ASP A 32 17.41 9.91 -2.60
C ASP A 32 18.42 9.12 -3.47
N ALA A 33 18.19 7.81 -3.61
CA ALA A 33 19.00 6.92 -4.45
C ALA A 33 18.93 7.23 -5.96
N ALA A 34 18.05 8.14 -6.39
CA ALA A 34 17.87 8.48 -7.79
C ALA A 34 18.90 9.49 -8.33
N GLU A 35 19.86 9.94 -7.50
CA GLU A 35 20.85 11.00 -7.78
C GLU A 35 20.20 12.27 -8.40
N ARG A 36 18.94 12.53 -8.02
CA ARG A 36 18.11 13.61 -8.54
C ARG A 36 17.32 14.23 -7.39
N ASP A 37 16.88 15.47 -7.59
CA ASP A 37 16.04 16.21 -6.64
C ASP A 37 14.72 16.65 -7.30
N SER A 38 13.85 17.31 -6.52
CA SER A 38 12.57 17.82 -7.01
C SER A 38 12.71 18.82 -8.17
N LYS A 39 13.83 19.55 -8.29
CA LYS A 39 14.08 20.48 -9.40
C LYS A 39 14.41 19.74 -10.68
N ASN A 40 15.24 18.70 -10.62
CA ASN A 40 15.51 17.83 -11.76
C ASN A 40 14.21 17.18 -12.24
N ARG A 41 13.38 16.71 -11.30
CA ARG A 41 12.09 16.10 -11.62
C ARG A 41 11.09 17.11 -12.20
N LEU A 42 11.10 18.36 -11.74
CA LEU A 42 10.30 19.45 -12.33
C LEU A 42 10.64 19.67 -13.81
N LEU A 43 11.93 19.67 -14.18
CA LEU A 43 12.37 19.84 -15.57
C LEU A 43 11.88 18.70 -16.49
N GLU A 44 11.89 17.47 -15.97
CA GLU A 44 11.34 16.30 -16.67
C GLU A 44 9.84 16.48 -16.94
N HIS A 45 9.06 16.89 -15.93
CA HIS A 45 7.63 17.15 -16.07
C HIS A 45 7.31 18.36 -16.94
N GLN A 46 8.21 19.36 -17.01
CA GLN A 46 8.03 20.58 -17.79
C GLN A 46 8.17 20.33 -19.31
N THR A 47 8.94 19.31 -19.71
CA THR A 47 9.26 19.05 -21.12
C THR A 47 7.99 18.71 -21.90
N GLY A 48 7.57 19.62 -22.80
CA GLY A 48 6.35 19.48 -23.59
C GLY A 48 5.06 19.97 -22.90
N ASN A 49 5.13 20.43 -21.64
CA ASN A 49 3.98 21.03 -20.97
C ASN A 49 3.86 22.52 -21.37
N PRO A 50 2.73 22.97 -21.96
CA PRO A 50 2.51 24.37 -22.32
C PRO A 50 2.29 25.29 -21.10
N ARG A 51 2.00 24.73 -19.92
CA ARG A 51 1.93 25.45 -18.65
C ARG A 51 3.31 25.45 -17.98
N LYS A 52 3.62 26.53 -17.25
CA LYS A 52 4.83 26.58 -16.43
C LYS A 52 4.57 25.86 -15.11
N LEU A 53 5.34 24.81 -14.84
CA LEU A 53 5.28 24.09 -13.58
C LEU A 53 6.11 24.81 -12.52
N CYS A 54 5.57 24.96 -11.32
CA CYS A 54 6.23 25.62 -10.20
C CYS A 54 6.19 24.71 -8.97
N ILE A 55 7.35 24.46 -8.35
CA ILE A 55 7.39 23.86 -7.02
C ILE A 55 6.84 24.88 -6.03
N VAL A 56 5.81 24.46 -5.29
CA VAL A 56 5.19 25.23 -4.22
C VAL A 56 5.83 24.88 -2.89
N GLU A 57 6.10 23.60 -2.66
CA GLU A 57 6.73 23.09 -1.45
C GLU A 57 7.55 21.83 -1.77
N SER A 58 8.63 21.61 -1.03
CA SER A 58 9.47 20.41 -1.15
C SER A 58 10.01 20.03 0.23
N LEU A 59 9.71 18.82 0.66
CA LEU A 59 10.00 18.33 2.00
C LEU A 59 10.85 17.06 1.92
N ASN A 60 11.87 16.97 2.78
CA ASN A 60 12.63 15.72 2.94
C ASN A 60 11.83 14.75 3.81
N MET A 61 11.76 13.50 3.39
CA MET A 61 10.91 12.47 3.97
C MET A 61 11.74 11.24 4.35
N PRO A 62 11.57 10.71 5.59
CA PRO A 62 12.28 9.51 6.03
C PRO A 62 11.82 8.22 5.33
N ALA A 63 10.58 8.19 4.82
CA ALA A 63 9.99 7.07 4.09
C ALA A 63 9.06 7.61 3.00
N VAL A 64 9.65 8.16 1.93
CA VAL A 64 8.96 9.05 0.97
C VAL A 64 7.76 8.40 0.29
N GLU A 65 7.89 7.14 -0.14
CA GLU A 65 6.83 6.39 -0.82
C GLU A 65 5.65 6.08 0.12
N ALA A 66 5.95 5.71 1.37
CA ALA A 66 4.92 5.38 2.34
C ALA A 66 4.10 6.62 2.75
N ILE A 67 4.79 7.75 2.92
CA ILE A 67 4.18 9.04 3.28
C ILE A 67 3.34 9.59 2.12
N GLU A 68 3.87 9.58 0.90
CA GLU A 68 3.12 10.01 -0.28
C GLU A 68 1.88 9.15 -0.50
N THR A 69 2.02 7.82 -0.41
CA THR A 69 0.88 6.90 -0.53
C THR A 69 -0.19 7.29 0.49
N ASN A 70 0.16 7.53 1.74
CA ASN A 70 -0.79 7.98 2.76
C ASN A 70 -1.48 9.29 2.37
N LEU A 71 -0.71 10.32 1.96
CA LEU A 71 -1.28 11.61 1.53
C LEU A 71 -2.25 11.46 0.35
N HIS A 72 -1.90 10.62 -0.61
CA HIS A 72 -2.73 10.36 -1.78
C HIS A 72 -4.09 9.74 -1.44
N TYR A 73 -4.17 8.96 -0.36
CA TYR A 73 -5.44 8.40 0.13
C TYR A 73 -6.17 9.36 1.09
N LEU A 74 -5.45 10.05 1.98
CA LEU A 74 -6.02 11.08 2.87
C LEU A 74 -6.70 12.22 2.09
N PHE A 75 -6.19 12.54 0.90
CA PHE A 75 -6.77 13.55 0.02
C PHE A 75 -7.39 12.95 -1.25
N ALA A 76 -7.84 11.69 -1.19
CA ALA A 76 -8.42 11.00 -2.35
C ALA A 76 -9.61 11.76 -2.96
N ARG A 77 -10.44 12.39 -2.12
CA ARG A 77 -11.59 13.21 -2.54
C ARG A 77 -11.21 14.47 -3.31
N ASN A 78 -10.01 14.98 -3.09
CA ASN A 78 -9.48 16.13 -3.84
C ASN A 78 -8.87 15.70 -5.18
N ARG A 79 -8.77 14.39 -5.46
CA ARG A 79 -8.02 13.91 -6.62
C ARG A 79 -8.81 14.09 -7.91
N VAL A 80 -8.13 14.63 -8.92
CA VAL A 80 -8.71 14.93 -10.23
C VAL A 80 -8.21 13.96 -11.29
N MET A 81 -6.90 13.69 -11.31
CA MET A 81 -6.30 12.79 -12.29
C MET A 81 -4.91 12.30 -11.84
N GLY A 82 -4.76 10.99 -11.66
CA GLY A 82 -3.47 10.39 -11.29
C GLY A 82 -2.96 10.93 -9.94
N GLU A 83 -1.90 11.72 -9.99
CA GLU A 83 -1.26 12.35 -8.81
C GLU A 83 -1.69 13.82 -8.61
N TRP A 84 -2.60 14.32 -9.44
CA TRP A 84 -3.09 15.69 -9.38
C TRP A 84 -4.34 15.80 -8.51
N MET A 85 -4.28 16.75 -7.59
CA MET A 85 -5.31 17.10 -6.62
C MET A 85 -5.80 18.53 -6.90
N GLN A 86 -7.06 18.82 -6.59
CA GLN A 86 -7.60 20.17 -6.55
C GLN A 86 -7.72 20.62 -5.09
N PHE A 87 -6.99 21.68 -4.75
CA PHE A 87 -7.02 22.26 -3.41
C PHE A 87 -7.33 23.75 -3.45
N THR A 88 -8.15 24.19 -2.51
CA THR A 88 -8.11 25.56 -2.02
C THR A 88 -6.78 25.83 -1.32
N GLU A 89 -6.44 27.11 -1.12
CA GLU A 89 -5.21 27.46 -0.38
C GLU A 89 -5.20 26.83 1.02
N SER A 90 -6.33 26.82 1.71
CA SER A 90 -6.44 26.21 3.04
C SER A 90 -6.22 24.71 3.00
N GLU A 91 -6.81 23.99 2.04
CA GLU A 91 -6.62 22.54 1.90
C GLU A 91 -5.17 22.18 1.55
N LEU A 92 -4.51 23.00 0.72
CA LEU A 92 -3.09 22.80 0.40
C LEU A 92 -2.22 22.91 1.67
N GLN A 93 -2.45 23.94 2.50
CA GLN A 93 -1.72 24.09 3.75
C GLN A 93 -2.00 22.92 4.70
N THR A 94 -3.24 22.43 4.76
CA THR A 94 -3.60 21.21 5.50
C THR A 94 -2.84 19.98 4.99
N ALA A 95 -2.74 19.79 3.67
CA ALA A 95 -2.00 18.69 3.07
C ALA A 95 -0.50 18.75 3.36
N ILE A 96 0.11 19.94 3.29
CA ILE A 96 1.52 20.16 3.64
C ILE A 96 1.74 19.90 5.14
N ALA A 97 0.84 20.36 6.01
CA ALA A 97 0.93 20.10 7.45
C ALA A 97 0.84 18.60 7.74
N LYS A 98 -0.13 17.91 7.14
CA LYS A 98 -0.28 16.46 7.31
C LYS A 98 0.94 15.67 6.81
N ALA A 99 1.57 16.12 5.73
CA ALA A 99 2.82 15.55 5.25
C ALA A 99 3.94 15.64 6.31
N LYS A 100 4.05 16.79 6.99
CA LYS A 100 5.02 17.01 8.07
C LYS A 100 4.71 16.15 9.29
N ASP A 101 3.44 16.00 9.65
CA ASP A 101 3.01 15.14 10.76
C ASP A 101 3.38 13.68 10.52
N LEU A 102 3.06 13.15 9.32
CA LEU A 102 3.43 11.79 8.92
C LEU A 102 4.95 11.58 8.92
N ALA A 103 5.71 12.60 8.49
CA ALA A 103 7.18 12.56 8.53
C ALA A 103 7.73 12.52 9.96
N ALA A 104 7.15 13.32 10.86
CA ALA A 104 7.54 13.36 12.27
C ALA A 104 7.22 12.03 12.96
N GLU A 105 6.03 11.51 12.76
CA GLU A 105 5.63 10.20 13.27
C GLU A 105 6.55 9.09 12.76
N MET A 106 6.82 9.03 11.45
CA MET A 106 7.76 8.06 10.89
C MET A 106 9.16 8.21 11.48
N SER A 107 9.65 9.44 11.64
CA SER A 107 10.97 9.70 12.23
C SER A 107 11.06 9.17 13.67
N ASN A 108 9.98 9.27 14.44
CA ASN A 108 9.93 8.73 15.80
C ASN A 108 9.92 7.20 15.87
N ASN A 109 9.55 6.52 14.78
CA ASN A 109 9.42 5.06 14.74
C ASN A 109 10.47 4.38 13.81
N ILE A 110 11.29 5.15 13.09
CA ILE A 110 12.18 4.60 12.05
C ILE A 110 13.21 3.61 12.62
N ASP A 111 13.70 3.85 13.83
CA ASP A 111 14.67 2.98 14.47
C ASP A 111 14.05 1.66 14.94
N ASP A 112 12.75 1.66 15.29
CA ASP A 112 12.01 0.42 15.56
C ASP A 112 11.88 -0.42 14.28
N PHE A 113 11.62 0.21 13.13
CA PHE A 113 11.63 -0.49 11.85
C PHE A 113 12.99 -1.10 11.50
N LYS A 114 14.08 -0.34 11.66
CA LYS A 114 15.44 -0.87 11.43
C LYS A 114 15.75 -2.03 12.38
N ARG A 115 15.37 -1.89 13.65
CA ARG A 115 15.60 -2.93 14.66
C ARG A 115 14.78 -4.19 14.37
N ALA A 116 13.51 -4.05 14.01
CA ALA A 116 12.67 -5.18 13.64
C ALA A 116 13.19 -5.89 12.38
N GLU A 117 13.76 -5.16 11.41
CA GLU A 117 14.42 -5.77 10.26
C GLU A 117 15.66 -6.57 10.66
N ALA A 118 16.55 -5.98 11.48
CA ALA A 118 17.73 -6.67 11.99
C ALA A 118 17.40 -7.95 12.77
N LEU A 119 16.29 -7.94 13.52
CA LEU A 119 15.80 -9.09 14.28
C LEU A 119 15.23 -10.21 13.40
N LYS A 120 14.89 -9.99 12.13
CA LYS A 120 14.41 -11.06 11.24
C LYS A 120 15.48 -12.11 10.95
N ASP A 121 16.74 -11.67 10.92
CA ASP A 121 17.89 -12.51 10.56
C ASP A 121 18.57 -13.14 11.77
N GLN A 122 18.00 -13.00 12.97
CA GLN A 122 18.51 -13.56 14.21
C GLN A 122 17.73 -14.81 14.61
N ILE A 123 18.45 -15.88 14.94
CA ILE A 123 17.84 -17.10 15.47
C ILE A 123 17.25 -16.79 16.84
N SER A 124 16.01 -17.23 17.08
CA SER A 124 15.34 -17.00 18.35
C SER A 124 16.00 -17.78 19.50
N ASN A 125 15.91 -17.25 20.72
CA ASN A 125 16.56 -17.82 21.91
C ASN A 125 15.79 -18.97 22.58
N GLY A 126 14.67 -19.43 21.99
CA GLY A 126 13.83 -20.51 22.51
C GLY A 126 12.86 -20.10 23.63
N GLN A 127 12.85 -18.84 24.06
CA GLN A 127 11.99 -18.37 25.15
C GLN A 127 10.69 -17.75 24.60
N VAL A 128 9.61 -17.89 25.36
CA VAL A 128 8.38 -17.09 25.19
C VAL A 128 8.29 -16.18 26.40
N ILE A 129 8.24 -14.88 26.18
CA ILE A 129 8.18 -13.89 27.27
C ILE A 129 6.73 -13.62 27.67
N SER A 130 6.50 -13.27 28.93
CA SER A 130 5.19 -12.84 29.41
C SER A 130 4.80 -11.49 28.79
N ALA A 131 3.49 -11.27 28.60
CA ALA A 131 2.97 -10.01 28.08
C ALA A 131 3.25 -8.85 29.05
N SER A 132 3.86 -7.78 28.54
CA SER A 132 3.93 -6.49 29.23
C SER A 132 2.63 -5.69 29.00
N GLU A 133 2.44 -4.64 29.81
CA GLU A 133 1.34 -3.68 29.64
C GLU A 133 1.40 -3.04 28.24
N GLU A 134 2.57 -2.51 27.85
CA GLU A 134 2.81 -1.93 26.52
C GLU A 134 2.51 -2.92 25.39
N ALA A 135 2.93 -4.19 25.51
CA ALA A 135 2.64 -5.19 24.49
C ALA A 135 1.13 -5.48 24.39
N THR A 136 0.43 -5.45 25.52
CA THR A 136 -1.02 -5.68 25.59
C THR A 136 -1.79 -4.53 24.95
N GLU A 137 -1.39 -3.28 25.22
CA GLU A 137 -1.96 -2.08 24.60
C GLU A 137 -1.76 -2.04 23.08
N LEU A 138 -0.54 -2.34 22.62
CA LEU A 138 -0.23 -2.41 21.19
C LEU A 138 -1.00 -3.54 20.50
N TYR A 139 -1.11 -4.69 21.16
CA TYR A 139 -1.91 -5.79 20.67
C TYR A 139 -3.38 -5.38 20.53
N GLY A 140 -3.94 -4.71 21.54
CA GLY A 140 -5.32 -4.22 21.50
C GLY A 140 -5.57 -3.24 20.37
N THR A 141 -4.70 -2.23 20.25
CA THR A 141 -4.73 -1.26 19.13
C THR A 141 -4.75 -1.96 17.77
N ILE A 142 -3.94 -3.02 17.59
CA ILE A 142 -3.94 -3.77 16.33
C ILE A 142 -5.24 -4.54 16.11
N GLN A 143 -5.85 -5.11 17.14
CA GLN A 143 -7.12 -5.82 16.98
C GLN A 143 -8.25 -4.85 16.63
N ASP A 144 -8.35 -3.71 17.32
CA ASP A 144 -9.38 -2.70 17.02
C ASP A 144 -9.26 -2.20 15.57
N LEU A 145 -8.05 -1.85 15.14
CA LEU A 145 -7.82 -1.37 13.78
C LEU A 145 -8.00 -2.47 12.72
N LYS A 146 -7.81 -3.75 13.06
CA LYS A 146 -8.09 -4.86 12.12
C LYS A 146 -9.58 -5.00 11.86
N GLU A 147 -10.40 -4.85 12.88
CA GLU A 147 -11.86 -4.90 12.73
C GLU A 147 -12.35 -3.71 11.87
N VAL A 148 -11.73 -2.54 12.03
CA VAL A 148 -11.93 -1.39 11.14
C VAL A 148 -11.50 -1.73 9.70
N LEU A 149 -10.34 -2.34 9.50
CA LEU A 149 -9.87 -2.75 8.17
C LEU A 149 -10.81 -3.76 7.52
N ASP A 150 -11.23 -4.79 8.25
CA ASP A 150 -12.11 -5.84 7.74
C ASP A 150 -13.48 -5.25 7.36
N SER A 151 -13.97 -4.27 8.13
CA SER A 151 -15.19 -3.52 7.81
C SER A 151 -15.03 -2.66 6.56
N CYS A 152 -13.89 -1.96 6.42
CA CYS A 152 -13.57 -1.19 5.21
C CYS A 152 -13.47 -2.11 3.99
N ASP A 153 -12.74 -3.21 4.09
CA ASP A 153 -12.53 -4.17 3.00
C ASP A 153 -13.86 -4.78 2.54
N SER A 154 -14.72 -5.16 3.48
CA SER A 154 -16.06 -5.67 3.16
C SER A 154 -16.92 -4.62 2.45
N ALA A 155 -16.88 -3.36 2.90
CA ALA A 155 -17.65 -2.28 2.26
C ALA A 155 -17.10 -1.93 0.86
N LEU A 156 -15.77 -1.97 0.68
CA LEU A 156 -15.14 -1.73 -0.61
C LEU A 156 -15.42 -2.88 -1.60
N GLU A 157 -15.44 -4.13 -1.15
CA GLU A 157 -15.83 -5.28 -1.98
C GLU A 157 -17.30 -5.19 -2.43
N LYS A 158 -18.21 -4.82 -1.51
CA LYS A 158 -19.61 -4.53 -1.87
C LYS A 158 -19.74 -3.44 -2.94
N TYR A 159 -18.87 -2.42 -2.91
CA TYR A 159 -18.88 -1.37 -3.93
C TYR A 159 -18.33 -1.85 -5.28
N ASP A 160 -17.32 -2.73 -5.28
CA ASP A 160 -16.87 -3.40 -6.49
C ASP A 160 -18.01 -4.21 -7.12
N ASP A 161 -18.77 -4.97 -6.32
CA ASP A 161 -19.95 -5.72 -6.76
C ASP A 161 -21.03 -4.79 -7.36
N TYR A 162 -21.35 -3.68 -6.67
CA TYR A 162 -22.26 -2.64 -7.18
C TYR A 162 -21.81 -2.10 -8.55
N LEU A 163 -20.51 -1.86 -8.74
CA LEU A 163 -19.98 -1.38 -10.02
C LEU A 163 -20.06 -2.45 -11.11
N TYR A 164 -19.82 -3.72 -10.79
CA TYR A 164 -20.01 -4.81 -11.73
C TYR A 164 -21.48 -4.92 -12.17
N GLU A 165 -22.42 -4.88 -11.23
CA GLU A 165 -23.86 -4.90 -11.53
C GLU A 165 -24.26 -3.72 -12.43
N ALA A 166 -23.79 -2.50 -12.12
CA ALA A 166 -24.01 -1.32 -12.95
C ALA A 166 -23.57 -1.54 -14.41
N ILE A 167 -22.36 -2.10 -14.59
CA ILE A 167 -21.78 -2.38 -15.91
C ILE A 167 -22.62 -3.43 -16.65
N GLU A 168 -23.05 -4.49 -15.97
CA GLU A 168 -23.90 -5.54 -16.57
C GLU A 168 -25.26 -5.01 -17.01
N LEU A 169 -25.83 -4.06 -16.26
CA LEU A 169 -27.06 -3.34 -16.62
C LEU A 169 -26.86 -2.31 -17.74
N GLY A 170 -25.63 -2.10 -18.22
CA GLY A 170 -25.31 -1.12 -19.25
C GLY A 170 -25.32 0.33 -18.76
N ILE A 171 -25.22 0.54 -17.44
CA ILE A 171 -25.15 1.86 -16.82
C ILE A 171 -23.73 2.39 -16.96
N ASP A 172 -23.62 3.68 -17.33
CA ASP A 172 -22.32 4.32 -17.50
C ASP A 172 -21.66 4.60 -16.15
N VAL A 173 -20.56 3.90 -15.89
CA VAL A 173 -19.69 4.10 -14.72
C VAL A 173 -18.40 4.85 -15.07
N SER A 174 -18.32 5.42 -16.28
CA SER A 174 -17.14 6.18 -16.72
C SER A 174 -16.83 7.32 -15.74
N GLY A 175 -15.53 7.51 -15.48
CA GLY A 175 -15.04 8.42 -14.45
C GLY A 175 -14.93 7.81 -13.04
N LYS A 176 -15.66 6.73 -12.75
CA LYS A 176 -15.59 6.01 -11.46
C LYS A 176 -14.84 4.70 -11.59
N ALA A 177 -15.11 3.93 -12.63
CA ALA A 177 -14.45 2.66 -12.86
C ALA A 177 -14.37 2.26 -14.33
N LYS A 178 -13.53 1.27 -14.62
CA LYS A 178 -13.43 0.64 -15.94
C LYS A 178 -13.01 -0.82 -15.84
N ILE A 179 -13.48 -1.64 -16.78
CA ILE A 179 -12.96 -3.00 -16.95
C ILE A 179 -11.71 -2.94 -17.81
N GLN A 180 -10.61 -3.47 -17.27
CA GLN A 180 -9.38 -3.66 -18.00
C GLN A 180 -9.21 -5.15 -18.32
N GLU A 181 -9.17 -5.48 -19.61
CA GLU A 181 -8.74 -6.80 -20.06
C GLU A 181 -7.21 -6.89 -20.01
N ARG A 182 -6.71 -7.95 -19.40
CA ARG A 182 -5.29 -8.22 -19.27
C ARG A 182 -4.98 -9.52 -19.99
N ALA A 183 -4.05 -9.44 -20.95
CA ALA A 183 -3.50 -10.62 -21.57
C ALA A 183 -2.89 -11.51 -20.47
N GLY A 184 -3.11 -12.81 -20.59
CA GLY A 184 -2.56 -13.76 -19.64
C GLY A 184 -1.03 -13.66 -19.61
N ALA A 185 -0.47 -13.53 -18.41
CA ALA A 185 0.96 -13.41 -18.25
C ALA A 185 1.68 -14.67 -18.74
N LYS A 186 2.77 -14.47 -19.48
CA LYS A 186 3.72 -15.55 -19.77
C LYS A 186 4.53 -15.83 -18.50
N LYS A 187 4.41 -17.03 -17.97
CA LYS A 187 5.12 -17.47 -16.77
C LYS A 187 5.90 -18.73 -17.09
N PHE A 188 7.14 -18.76 -16.63
CA PHE A 188 7.94 -19.97 -16.64
C PHE A 188 7.33 -20.97 -15.65
N ASP A 189 7.05 -22.18 -16.10
CA ASP A 189 6.55 -23.27 -15.28
C ASP A 189 7.71 -24.14 -14.78
N GLU A 190 8.10 -23.92 -13.53
CA GLU A 190 9.20 -24.65 -12.89
C GLU A 190 8.91 -26.15 -12.77
N LYS A 191 7.64 -26.56 -12.58
CA LYS A 191 7.29 -27.98 -12.47
C LYS A 191 7.40 -28.66 -13.83
N LEU A 192 6.95 -27.99 -14.89
CA LEU A 192 7.14 -28.46 -16.26
C LEU A 192 8.63 -28.57 -16.60
N PHE A 193 9.43 -27.57 -16.22
CA PHE A 193 10.88 -27.61 -16.45
C PHE A 193 11.56 -28.74 -15.66
N ALA A 194 11.26 -28.91 -14.38
CA ALA A 194 11.81 -29.97 -13.54
C ALA A 194 11.50 -31.38 -14.07
N SER A 195 10.32 -31.57 -14.68
CA SER A 195 9.92 -32.85 -15.28
C SER A 195 10.49 -33.08 -16.68
N THR A 196 10.65 -32.01 -17.48
CA THR A 196 11.15 -32.09 -18.87
C THR A 196 12.68 -32.13 -18.93
N TYR A 197 13.35 -31.39 -18.05
CA TYR A 197 14.81 -31.22 -18.01
C TYR A 197 15.38 -31.46 -16.60
N PRO A 198 15.23 -32.67 -16.03
CA PRO A 198 15.58 -32.95 -14.63
C PRO A 198 17.06 -32.72 -14.30
N ASP A 199 17.97 -33.02 -15.23
CA ASP A 199 19.41 -32.83 -15.01
C ASP A 199 19.79 -31.34 -14.99
N LEU A 200 19.22 -30.54 -15.89
CA LEU A 200 19.39 -29.09 -15.88
C LEU A 200 18.75 -28.49 -14.64
N TYR A 201 17.55 -28.94 -14.26
CA TYR A 201 16.91 -28.48 -13.04
C TYR A 201 17.83 -28.64 -11.83
N LYS A 202 18.39 -29.85 -11.65
CA LYS A 202 19.34 -30.15 -10.56
C LYS A 202 20.61 -29.28 -10.61
N LYS A 203 21.12 -28.96 -11.80
CA LYS A 203 22.31 -28.10 -11.98
C LYS A 203 22.07 -26.66 -11.52
N TYR A 204 20.86 -26.13 -11.73
CA TYR A 204 20.49 -24.76 -11.35
C TYR A 204 19.77 -24.68 -9.99
N THR A 205 19.61 -25.79 -9.29
CA THR A 205 19.07 -25.82 -7.93
C THR A 205 20.21 -25.78 -6.91
N SER A 206 20.10 -24.87 -5.94
CA SER A 206 21.01 -24.77 -4.81
C SER A 206 20.25 -24.78 -3.48
N SER A 207 20.88 -25.26 -2.42
CA SER A 207 20.35 -25.18 -1.07
C SER A 207 21.14 -24.20 -0.21
N SER A 208 20.43 -23.48 0.64
CA SER A 208 21.00 -22.57 1.63
C SER A 208 20.21 -22.71 2.94
N PHE A 209 20.79 -22.28 4.06
CA PHE A 209 20.13 -22.33 5.37
C PHE A 209 19.95 -20.91 5.96
N PRO A 210 19.21 -20.02 5.30
CA PRO A 210 18.93 -18.70 5.85
C PRO A 210 18.08 -18.80 7.12
N VAL A 211 18.21 -17.81 7.99
CA VAL A 211 17.29 -17.65 9.13
C VAL A 211 15.91 -17.27 8.58
N ARG A 212 14.88 -18.00 9.02
CA ARG A 212 13.49 -17.81 8.57
C ARG A 212 12.55 -17.87 9.77
N GLY A 213 11.58 -16.96 9.81
CA GLY A 213 10.52 -16.95 10.80
C GLY A 213 9.46 -15.91 10.47
N SER A 214 8.19 -16.30 10.52
CA SER A 214 7.07 -15.37 10.31
C SER A 214 6.59 -14.83 11.65
N PHE A 215 6.49 -13.52 11.77
CA PHE A 215 5.80 -12.88 12.89
C PHE A 215 4.29 -13.07 12.70
N ARG A 216 3.61 -13.66 13.69
CA ARG A 216 2.18 -13.95 13.67
C ARG A 216 1.54 -13.49 14.96
N LEU A 217 0.54 -12.62 14.84
CA LEU A 217 -0.33 -12.27 15.96
C LEU A 217 -1.24 -13.46 16.27
N LYS A 218 -1.55 -13.67 17.54
CA LYS A 218 -2.61 -14.60 17.93
C LYS A 218 -3.96 -14.00 17.53
N ALA A 219 -4.91 -14.88 17.22
CA ALA A 219 -6.29 -14.50 17.02
C ALA A 219 -6.92 -14.20 18.40
N ALA A 220 -7.66 -13.11 18.50
CA ALA A 220 -8.56 -12.91 19.61
C ALA A 220 -9.76 -13.85 19.42
N LYS A 221 -10.17 -14.55 20.48
CA LYS A 221 -11.34 -15.45 20.43
C LYS A 221 -12.66 -14.68 20.52
N GLU A 222 -12.66 -13.65 21.36
CA GLU A 222 -13.75 -12.70 21.56
C GLU A 222 -13.03 -11.37 21.82
N TRP A 223 -13.11 -10.43 20.87
CA TRP A 223 -12.52 -9.10 21.00
C TRP A 223 -13.67 -8.09 21.05
N ASP A 224 -13.69 -7.28 22.10
CA ASP A 224 -14.62 -6.17 22.18
C ASP A 224 -13.99 -5.00 21.44
N ILE A 225 -14.63 -4.59 20.35
CA ILE A 225 -14.09 -3.57 19.45
C ILE A 225 -14.18 -2.22 20.16
N ASP A 226 -13.04 -1.57 20.36
CA ASP A 226 -13.04 -0.16 20.72
C ASP A 226 -12.98 0.72 19.47
N LEU A 227 -14.14 1.25 19.08
CA LEU A 227 -14.25 2.20 17.97
C LEU A 227 -13.52 3.52 18.25
N SER A 228 -13.03 3.77 19.48
CA SER A 228 -12.13 4.91 19.76
C SER A 228 -10.82 4.87 18.99
N ALA A 229 -10.47 3.71 18.41
CA ALA A 229 -9.35 3.56 17.49
C ALA A 229 -9.47 4.40 16.20
N ILE A 230 -10.68 4.83 15.84
CA ILE A 230 -10.95 5.81 14.80
C ILE A 230 -11.83 6.95 15.35
N ASN A 231 -11.87 8.10 14.66
CA ASN A 231 -12.69 9.20 15.14
C ASN A 231 -14.18 8.97 14.78
N GLN A 232 -15.08 9.68 15.48
CA GLN A 232 -16.53 9.54 15.30
C GLN A 232 -16.98 9.82 13.85
N ASP A 233 -16.38 10.81 13.19
CA ASP A 233 -16.71 11.16 11.80
C ASP A 233 -16.38 10.00 10.83
N GLN A 234 -15.30 9.26 11.09
CA GLN A 234 -14.90 8.09 10.32
C GLN A 234 -15.87 6.92 10.53
N VAL A 235 -16.33 6.70 11.77
CA VAL A 235 -17.36 5.69 12.08
C VAL A 235 -18.65 6.00 11.32
N GLU A 236 -19.09 7.25 11.37
CA GLU A 236 -20.31 7.72 10.71
C GLU A 236 -20.19 7.60 9.18
N LEU A 237 -19.04 7.96 8.60
CA LEU A 237 -18.79 7.83 7.17
C LEU A 237 -18.85 6.37 6.70
N LEU A 238 -18.20 5.45 7.43
CA LEU A 238 -18.23 4.03 7.08
C LEU A 238 -19.64 3.45 7.20
N ALA A 239 -20.37 3.79 8.27
CA ALA A 239 -21.76 3.37 8.44
C ALA A 239 -22.66 3.91 7.31
N GLN A 240 -22.50 5.20 6.97
CA GLN A 240 -23.24 5.83 5.87
C GLN A 240 -22.95 5.16 4.53
N PHE A 241 -21.70 4.76 4.27
CA PHE A 241 -21.32 4.05 3.05
C PHE A 241 -22.02 2.70 2.94
N ILE A 242 -21.99 1.91 4.02
CA ILE A 242 -22.63 0.59 4.07
C ILE A 242 -24.15 0.73 3.87
N GLU A 243 -24.80 1.66 4.57
CA GLU A 243 -26.24 1.89 4.43
C GLU A 243 -26.61 2.35 3.01
N SER A 244 -25.81 3.22 2.42
CA SER A 244 -26.04 3.72 1.06
C SER A 244 -25.88 2.61 0.02
N LEU A 245 -24.97 1.65 0.23
CA LEU A 245 -24.79 0.48 -0.64
C LEU A 245 -26.00 -0.45 -0.60
N ASP A 246 -26.51 -0.76 0.60
CA ASP A 246 -27.60 -1.72 0.77
C ASP A 246 -28.93 -1.23 0.13
N GLY A 247 -29.08 0.09 -0.08
CA GLY A 247 -30.25 0.72 -0.72
C GLY A 247 -30.03 1.22 -2.15
N ALA A 248 -28.89 0.91 -2.78
CA ALA A 248 -28.48 1.56 -4.01
C ALA A 248 -29.34 1.17 -5.24
N ASP A 249 -29.89 2.17 -5.94
CA ASP A 249 -30.75 1.98 -7.12
C ASP A 249 -30.02 2.07 -8.46
N HIS A 250 -28.69 2.14 -8.42
CA HIS A 250 -27.83 2.32 -9.59
C HIS A 250 -28.09 3.60 -10.40
N SER A 251 -28.81 4.59 -9.85
CA SER A 251 -28.94 5.90 -10.48
C SER A 251 -27.60 6.64 -10.52
N MET A 252 -27.51 7.63 -11.41
CA MET A 252 -26.30 8.43 -11.57
C MET A 252 -25.91 9.14 -10.26
N ASP A 253 -26.89 9.73 -9.57
CA ASP A 253 -26.70 10.43 -8.30
C ASP A 253 -26.24 9.47 -7.20
N THR A 254 -26.92 8.32 -7.05
CA THR A 254 -26.49 7.24 -6.12
C THR A 254 -25.05 6.83 -6.39
N GLY A 255 -24.68 6.61 -7.65
CA GLY A 255 -23.33 6.23 -8.01
C GLY A 255 -22.28 7.31 -7.71
N PHE A 256 -22.64 8.61 -7.75
CA PHE A 256 -21.72 9.70 -7.35
C PHE A 256 -21.56 9.76 -5.84
N THR A 257 -22.66 9.68 -5.09
CA THR A 257 -22.62 9.64 -3.62
C THR A 257 -21.81 8.46 -3.11
N LEU A 258 -22.04 7.26 -3.65
CA LEU A 258 -21.27 6.07 -3.29
C LEU A 258 -19.79 6.21 -3.61
N HIS A 259 -19.45 6.84 -4.73
CA HIS A 259 -18.05 7.07 -5.08
C HIS A 259 -17.35 8.01 -4.09
N GLU A 260 -17.99 9.12 -3.70
CA GLU A 260 -17.44 10.03 -2.69
C GLU A 260 -17.23 9.32 -1.34
N LEU A 261 -18.18 8.49 -0.93
CA LEU A 261 -18.08 7.70 0.30
C LEU A 261 -16.97 6.64 0.20
N HIS A 262 -16.84 5.96 -0.95
CA HIS A 262 -15.75 5.04 -1.24
C HIS A 262 -14.37 5.71 -1.04
N LEU A 263 -14.18 6.93 -1.54
CA LEU A 263 -12.93 7.69 -1.35
C LEU A 263 -12.67 7.99 0.14
N GLY A 264 -13.69 8.31 0.91
CA GLY A 264 -13.58 8.48 2.36
C GLY A 264 -13.23 7.18 3.10
N VAL A 265 -13.78 6.04 2.69
CA VAL A 265 -13.44 4.74 3.29
C VAL A 265 -12.01 4.31 2.95
N LEU A 266 -11.50 4.65 1.76
CA LEU A 266 -10.09 4.42 1.43
C LEU A 266 -9.14 5.20 2.36
N GLU A 267 -9.51 6.42 2.76
CA GLU A 267 -8.77 7.21 3.75
C GLU A 267 -8.73 6.48 5.11
N ILE A 268 -9.89 6.03 5.61
CA ILE A 268 -10.00 5.29 6.88
C ILE A 268 -9.13 4.03 6.83
N LYS A 269 -9.23 3.27 5.74
CA LYS A 269 -8.42 2.07 5.52
C LYS A 269 -6.92 2.37 5.61
N LYS A 270 -6.44 3.43 4.96
CA LYS A 270 -5.00 3.78 5.01
C LYS A 270 -4.54 4.27 6.36
N TYR A 271 -5.39 5.00 7.07
CA TYR A 271 -5.10 5.36 8.46
C TYR A 271 -4.91 4.09 9.32
N ALA A 272 -5.82 3.12 9.21
CA ALA A 272 -5.72 1.88 9.98
C ALA A 272 -4.49 1.04 9.59
N GLU A 273 -4.20 0.87 8.29
CA GLU A 273 -3.00 0.17 7.81
C GLU A 273 -1.70 0.79 8.36
N TRP A 274 -1.58 2.12 8.34
CA TRP A 274 -0.41 2.84 8.82
C TRP A 274 -0.17 2.62 10.32
N ASN A 275 -1.21 2.77 11.13
CA ASN A 275 -1.13 2.58 12.59
C ASN A 275 -0.87 1.12 12.96
N ILE A 276 -1.46 0.16 12.23
CA ILE A 276 -1.16 -1.26 12.37
C ILE A 276 0.30 -1.56 12.05
N ASP A 277 0.86 -0.99 10.99
CA ASP A 277 2.28 -1.17 10.63
C ASP A 277 3.21 -0.69 11.75
N ILE A 278 2.90 0.48 12.35
CA ILE A 278 3.65 1.03 13.49
C ILE A 278 3.49 0.15 14.73
N ALA A 279 2.28 -0.21 15.12
CA ALA A 279 2.06 -1.03 16.31
C ALA A 279 2.69 -2.43 16.17
N ASN A 280 2.61 -3.04 14.98
CA ASN A 280 3.27 -4.31 14.69
C ASN A 280 4.79 -4.22 14.80
N VAL A 281 5.39 -3.12 14.34
CA VAL A 281 6.85 -2.98 14.42
C VAL A 281 7.32 -2.85 15.85
N LYS A 282 6.60 -2.09 16.67
CA LYS A 282 6.85 -1.99 18.11
C LYS A 282 6.73 -3.34 18.81
N LEU A 283 5.68 -4.11 18.51
CA LEU A 283 5.54 -5.47 19.05
C LEU A 283 6.70 -6.39 18.65
N ARG A 284 7.22 -6.28 17.42
CA ARG A 284 8.42 -7.02 16.99
C ARG A 284 9.64 -6.62 17.80
N VAL A 285 9.83 -5.33 18.05
CA VAL A 285 10.92 -4.82 18.90
C VAL A 285 10.82 -5.34 20.32
N ILE A 286 9.63 -5.31 20.92
CA ILE A 286 9.36 -5.85 22.28
C ILE A 286 9.62 -7.36 22.31
N THR A 287 9.21 -8.09 21.27
CA THR A 287 9.48 -9.53 21.15
C THR A 287 10.99 -9.82 21.14
N GLY A 288 11.79 -8.93 20.53
CA GLY A 288 13.25 -9.04 20.54
C GLY A 288 13.73 -10.37 19.97
N GLU A 289 14.60 -11.05 20.71
CA GLU A 289 15.16 -12.38 20.38
C GLU A 289 14.25 -13.56 20.79
N ALA A 290 13.14 -13.30 21.48
CA ALA A 290 12.22 -14.34 21.91
C ALA A 290 11.52 -15.03 20.72
N GLU A 291 10.89 -16.18 20.98
CA GLU A 291 10.01 -16.86 20.04
C GLU A 291 8.57 -16.31 20.04
N GLY A 292 8.26 -15.37 20.92
CA GLY A 292 6.95 -14.72 20.98
C GLY A 292 6.64 -14.13 22.35
N ILE A 293 5.47 -13.51 22.44
CA ILE A 293 4.89 -12.96 23.65
C ILE A 293 3.64 -13.79 23.97
N GLU A 294 3.55 -14.30 25.21
CA GLU A 294 2.43 -15.11 25.66
C GLU A 294 1.10 -14.38 25.42
N GLY A 295 0.10 -15.11 24.90
CA GLY A 295 -1.20 -14.53 24.56
C GLY A 295 -1.25 -13.59 23.34
N ILE A 296 -0.12 -13.03 22.89
CA ILE A 296 -0.09 -11.92 21.91
C ILE A 296 0.44 -12.36 20.54
N CYS A 297 1.62 -12.96 20.46
CA CYS A 297 2.26 -13.26 19.17
C CYS A 297 3.23 -14.44 19.22
N THR A 298 3.59 -14.94 18.04
CA THR A 298 4.67 -15.90 17.83
C THR A 298 5.59 -15.39 16.73
N TRP A 299 6.89 -15.57 16.91
CA TRP A 299 7.93 -15.19 15.97
C TRP A 299 9.17 -16.07 16.11
N LYS A 300 8.97 -17.38 15.92
CA LYS A 300 10.06 -18.35 15.91
C LYS A 300 10.91 -18.21 14.64
N ARG A 301 12.18 -17.86 14.80
CA ARG A 301 13.18 -17.75 13.73
C ARG A 301 14.24 -18.82 13.90
N GLU A 302 14.43 -19.63 12.86
CA GLU A 302 15.38 -20.73 12.85
C GLU A 302 16.02 -20.84 11.47
N ALA A 303 17.22 -21.42 11.39
CA ALA A 303 17.84 -21.72 10.11
C ALA A 303 17.01 -22.80 9.41
N LYS A 304 16.46 -22.48 8.24
CA LYS A 304 15.65 -23.43 7.45
C LYS A 304 16.32 -23.66 6.11
N GLU A 305 16.36 -24.92 5.69
CA GLU A 305 16.76 -25.24 4.32
C GLU A 305 15.80 -24.55 3.35
N VAL A 306 16.38 -23.74 2.47
CA VAL A 306 15.70 -23.13 1.33
C VAL A 306 16.38 -23.62 0.08
N VAL A 307 15.61 -24.37 -0.70
CA VAL A 307 15.98 -24.80 -2.04
C VAL A 307 15.60 -23.69 -3.01
N THR A 308 16.58 -23.14 -3.72
CA THR A 308 16.40 -22.05 -4.68
C THR A 308 16.77 -22.53 -6.07
N PHE A 309 15.87 -22.30 -7.02
CA PHE A 309 16.11 -22.54 -8.44
C PHE A 309 16.57 -21.25 -9.11
N ASP A 310 17.79 -21.25 -9.66
CA ASP A 310 18.42 -20.10 -10.30
C ASP A 310 17.90 -19.91 -11.73
N LYS A 311 16.67 -19.38 -11.78
CA LYS A 311 15.96 -19.09 -13.02
C LYS A 311 16.69 -18.09 -13.92
N GLN A 312 17.40 -17.12 -13.33
CA GLN A 312 18.07 -16.06 -14.10
C GLN A 312 19.26 -16.62 -14.89
N ASN A 313 20.14 -17.38 -14.23
CA ASN A 313 21.26 -18.00 -14.93
C ASN A 313 20.79 -19.08 -15.90
N LEU A 314 19.74 -19.85 -15.57
CA LEU A 314 19.16 -20.79 -16.53
C LEU A 314 18.68 -20.08 -17.80
N GLN A 315 17.95 -18.97 -17.67
CA GLN A 315 17.44 -18.23 -18.83
C GLN A 315 18.57 -17.67 -19.70
N SER A 316 19.68 -17.28 -19.09
CA SER A 316 20.88 -16.79 -19.80
C SER A 316 21.63 -17.92 -20.52
N ASP A 317 21.85 -19.04 -19.83
CA ASP A 317 22.68 -20.14 -20.33
C ASP A 317 21.93 -21.09 -21.27
N HIS A 318 20.63 -21.26 -21.05
CA HIS A 318 19.75 -22.23 -21.73
C HIS A 318 18.40 -21.58 -22.13
N PRO A 319 18.42 -20.56 -23.01
CA PRO A 319 17.22 -19.79 -23.35
C PRO A 319 16.16 -20.63 -24.08
N GLU A 320 16.55 -21.65 -24.85
CA GLU A 320 15.61 -22.49 -25.61
C GLU A 320 14.80 -23.41 -24.69
N GLU A 321 15.47 -24.13 -23.79
CA GLU A 321 14.84 -24.98 -22.78
C GLU A 321 14.00 -24.15 -21.81
N TYR A 322 14.46 -22.94 -21.48
CA TYR A 322 13.67 -22.00 -20.70
C TYR A 322 12.36 -21.63 -21.41
N LEU A 323 12.43 -21.22 -22.69
CA LEU A 323 11.27 -20.82 -23.47
C LEU A 323 10.30 -21.96 -23.72
N ALA A 324 10.78 -23.20 -23.86
CA ALA A 324 9.95 -24.40 -24.00
C ALA A 324 9.04 -24.64 -22.78
N CYS A 325 9.41 -24.11 -21.61
CA CYS A 325 8.62 -24.20 -20.37
C CYS A 325 7.90 -22.89 -20.00
N VAL A 326 7.84 -21.90 -20.89
CA VAL A 326 7.02 -20.71 -20.68
C VAL A 326 5.59 -20.98 -21.13
N VAL A 327 4.67 -20.97 -20.16
CA VAL A 327 3.24 -21.14 -20.40
C VAL A 327 2.53 -19.78 -20.34
N GLN A 328 1.49 -19.62 -21.16
CA GLN A 328 0.64 -18.44 -21.13
C GLN A 328 -0.61 -18.75 -20.31
N ALA A 329 -0.83 -17.98 -19.24
CA ALA A 329 -2.06 -18.08 -18.46
C ALA A 329 -3.28 -17.62 -19.28
N ALA A 330 -4.48 -17.92 -18.79
CA ALA A 330 -5.69 -17.30 -19.31
C ALA A 330 -5.65 -15.78 -19.10
N GLY A 331 -6.24 -15.03 -20.02
CA GLY A 331 -6.49 -13.60 -19.81
C GLY A 331 -7.45 -13.39 -18.64
N THR A 332 -7.32 -12.27 -17.96
CA THR A 332 -8.20 -11.88 -16.86
C THR A 332 -8.87 -10.54 -17.14
N LYS A 333 -10.03 -10.32 -16.54
CA LYS A 333 -10.66 -9.00 -16.46
C LYS A 333 -10.45 -8.48 -15.05
N ALA A 334 -10.14 -7.19 -14.93
CA ALA A 334 -10.02 -6.52 -13.65
C ALA A 334 -10.85 -5.24 -13.67
N LEU A 335 -11.70 -5.06 -12.66
CA LEU A 335 -12.29 -3.76 -12.36
C LEU A 335 -11.19 -2.83 -11.83
N ILE A 336 -11.10 -1.64 -12.42
CA ILE A 336 -10.21 -0.58 -11.99
C ILE A 336 -11.09 0.57 -11.54
N VAL A 337 -11.19 0.75 -10.23
CA VAL A 337 -11.88 1.87 -9.60
C VAL A 337 -10.92 3.06 -9.52
N GLU A 338 -11.40 4.22 -9.91
CA GLU A 338 -10.66 5.48 -9.79
C GLU A 338 -10.80 6.06 -8.37
N PRO A 339 -9.84 6.85 -7.90
CA PRO A 339 -8.55 7.03 -8.53
C PRO A 339 -7.67 5.81 -8.37
N LYS A 340 -7.02 5.41 -9.46
CA LYS A 340 -6.04 4.33 -9.40
C LYS A 340 -4.97 4.65 -8.33
N ALA A 341 -4.58 3.63 -7.55
CA ALA A 341 -3.42 3.72 -6.67
C ALA A 341 -2.22 4.28 -7.48
N ALA A 342 -1.53 5.28 -6.92
CA ALA A 342 -0.37 5.87 -7.58
C ALA A 342 0.66 4.79 -7.85
N GLY A 343 0.94 4.55 -9.13
CA GLY A 343 1.93 3.59 -9.56
C GLY A 343 3.30 4.26 -9.53
N ASN A 344 3.96 4.23 -8.38
CA ASN A 344 5.33 4.73 -8.21
C ASN A 344 6.40 3.70 -8.50
#